data_AF-A0AA41ER10-F1
#
_entry.id   AF-A0AA41ER10-F1
#
_cell.length_a   1.000
_cell.length_b   1.000
_cell.length_c   1.000
_cell.angle_alpha   90.00
_cell.angle_beta   90.00
_cell.angle_gamma   90.00
#
_symmetry.space_group_name_H-M   'P 1'
#
loop_
_entity.id
_entity.type
_entity.pdbx_description
1 polymer ?
#
loop_
_entity_poly.entity_id
_entity_poly.type
_entity_poly.pdbx_seq_one_letter_code
_entity_poly.pdbx_strand_id
1 'polypeptide(L)' 'MLEKMAYKELLSHAFDIPISVTYWDGSIATYGEGTPNIAITFKKEISLKSMTSEPTL' A
#
# COMPACT_ATOMS: atom_id res chain seq x y z
N MET A 1 13.24 -6.78 1.55
CA MET A 1 13.51 -5.46 0.91
C MET A 1 12.78 -5.31 -0.42
N LEU A 2 12.83 -6.33 -1.30
CA LEU A 2 12.08 -6.35 -2.57
C LEU A 2 10.57 -6.23 -2.37
N GLU A 3 10.01 -6.87 -1.34
CA GLU A 3 8.56 -6.83 -1.10
C GLU A 3 8.04 -5.42 -0.80
N LYS A 4 8.73 -4.68 0.08
CA LYS A 4 8.35 -3.29 0.41
C LYS A 4 8.40 -2.38 -0.82
N MET A 5 9.34 -2.60 -1.75
CA MET A 5 9.40 -1.86 -3.01
C MET A 5 8.21 -2.19 -3.92
N ALA A 6 7.83 -3.46 -4.03
CA ALA A 6 6.66 -3.86 -4.81
C ALA A 6 5.35 -3.30 -4.24
N TYR A 7 5.20 -3.27 -2.90
CA TYR A 7 4.07 -2.60 -2.25
C TYR A 7 4.03 -1.10 -2.55
N LYS A 8 5.18 -0.44 -2.46
CA LYS A 8 5.30 0.98 -2.74
C LYS A 8 4.90 1.30 -4.17
N GLU A 9 5.43 0.56 -5.14
CA GLU A 9 5.14 0.76 -6.56
C GLU A 9 3.65 0.53 -6.88
N LEU A 10 3.07 -0.55 -6.36
CA LEU A 10 1.66 -0.86 -6.58
C LEU A 10 0.76 0.23 -5.98
N LEU A 11 1.00 0.61 -4.72
CA LEU A 11 0.16 1.59 -4.03
C LEU A 11 0.36 3.02 -4.54
N SER A 12 1.53 3.37 -5.10
CA SER A 12 1.76 4.68 -5.73
C SER A 12 1.01 4.84 -7.06
N HIS A 13 0.62 3.75 -7.69
CA HIS A 13 -0.12 3.75 -8.95
C HIS A 13 -1.58 3.28 -8.83
N ALA A 14 -1.98 2.76 -7.67
CA ALA A 14 -3.34 2.25 -7.46
C ALA A 14 -4.40 3.35 -7.23
N PHE A 15 -3.99 4.57 -6.89
CA PHE A 15 -4.90 5.65 -6.51
C PHE A 15 -4.50 6.98 -7.15
N ASP A 16 -5.50 7.71 -7.67
CA ASP A 16 -5.32 9.07 -8.20
C ASP A 16 -5.35 10.16 -7.11
N ILE A 17 -5.42 9.77 -5.83
CA ILE A 17 -5.56 10.66 -4.66
C ILE A 17 -4.50 10.37 -3.60
N PRO A 18 -4.12 11.37 -2.78
CA PRO A 18 -3.17 11.14 -1.70
C PRO A 18 -3.75 10.24 -0.60
N ILE A 19 -3.03 9.18 -0.26
CA ILE A 19 -3.43 8.22 0.77
C ILE A 19 -2.31 8.01 1.81
N SER A 20 -2.70 7.70 3.04
CA SER A 20 -1.78 7.25 4.08
C SER A 20 -2.00 5.77 4.38
N VAL A 21 -0.92 5.00 4.45
CA VAL A 21 -0.94 3.55 4.63
C VAL A 21 -0.14 3.21 5.87
N THR A 22 -0.79 2.56 6.83
CA THR A 22 -0.15 1.93 7.98
C THR A 22 0.02 0.45 7.70
N TYR A 23 1.25 -0.02 7.68
CA TYR A 23 1.60 -1.42 7.47
C TYR A 23 1.45 -2.25 8.75
N TRP A 24 1.48 -3.57 8.60
CA TRP A 24 1.37 -4.53 9.71
C TRP A 24 2.52 -4.45 10.70
N ASP A 25 3.68 -3.92 10.29
CA ASP A 25 4.83 -3.65 11.15
C ASP A 25 4.75 -2.30 11.88
N GLY A 26 3.64 -1.56 11.68
CA GLY A 26 3.42 -0.24 12.25
C GLY A 26 4.09 0.90 11.48
N SER A 27 4.82 0.61 10.40
CA SER A 27 5.39 1.67 9.56
C SER A 27 4.29 2.39 8.78
N ILE A 28 4.49 3.69 8.56
CA ILE A 28 3.53 4.55 7.87
C ILE A 28 4.19 5.08 6.59
N ALA A 29 3.48 4.98 5.47
CA ALA A 29 3.86 5.56 4.19
C ALA A 29 2.71 6.42 3.64
N THR A 30 3.04 7.52 3.01
CA THR A 30 2.08 8.36 2.29
C THR A 30 2.39 8.27 0.80
N TYR A 31 1.35 8.09 0.00
CA TYR A 31 1.41 8.02 -1.46
C TYR A 31 0.61 9.16 -2.06
N GLY A 32 1.11 9.73 -3.16
CA GLY A 32 0.53 10.91 -3.82
C GLY A 32 1.03 12.23 -3.25
N GLU A 33 0.70 13.32 -3.95
CA GLU A 33 1.02 14.69 -3.54
C GLU A 33 -0.17 15.34 -2.85
N GLY A 34 0.07 16.09 -1.77
CA GLY A 34 -0.96 16.79 -0.99
C GLY A 34 -1.27 16.14 0.36
N THR A 35 -2.32 16.61 1.03
CA THR A 35 -2.75 16.08 2.32
C THR A 35 -3.57 14.81 2.09
N PRO A 36 -3.21 13.66 2.70
CA PRO A 36 -3.97 12.43 2.54
C PRO A 36 -5.33 12.53 3.23
N ASN A 37 -6.40 12.26 2.49
CA ASN A 37 -7.76 12.27 3.01
C ASN A 37 -8.23 10.88 3.45
N ILE A 38 -7.53 9.83 3.01
CA ILE A 38 -7.88 8.43 3.26
C ILE A 38 -6.70 7.73 3.96
N ALA A 39 -7.03 6.96 4.99
CA ALA A 39 -6.10 6.13 5.72
C ALA A 39 -6.43 4.64 5.54
N ILE A 40 -5.43 3.85 5.14
CA ILE A 40 -5.52 2.40 4.97
C ILE A 40 -4.65 1.75 6.05
N THR A 41 -5.16 0.73 6.73
CA THR A 41 -4.41 -0.01 7.74
C THR A 41 -4.37 -1.50 7.42
N PHE A 42 -3.18 -2.02 7.15
CA PHE A 42 -2.94 -3.45 7.01
C PHE A 42 -2.78 -4.08 8.39
N LYS A 43 -3.85 -4.71 8.90
CA LYS A 43 -3.85 -5.38 10.20
C LYS A 43 -3.03 -6.68 10.24
N LYS A 44 -2.75 -7.25 9.08
CA LYS A 44 -1.98 -8.48 8.91
C LYS A 44 -1.02 -8.30 7.74
N GLU A 45 0.08 -9.04 7.80
CA GLU A 45 0.95 -9.18 6.66
C GLU A 45 0.20 -9.79 5.48
N ILE A 46 0.22 -9.08 4.37
CA ILE A 46 -0.27 -9.60 3.10
C ILE A 46 0.97 -10.13 2.38
N SER A 47 0.93 -11.38 1.92
CA SER A 47 2.00 -11.88 1.08
C SER A 47 1.84 -11.36 -0.34
N LEU A 48 2.91 -10.90 -0.97
CA LEU A 48 2.85 -10.50 -2.39
C LEU A 48 2.38 -11.63 -3.28
N LYS A 49 2.76 -12.87 -2.95
CA LYS A 49 2.34 -14.07 -3.69
C LYS A 49 0.82 -14.22 -3.71
N SER A 50 0.13 -13.90 -2.61
CA SER A 50 -1.34 -13.95 -2.54
C SER A 50 -2.01 -12.79 -3.29
N MET A 51 -1.36 -11.62 -3.39
CA MET A 51 -1.91 -10.49 -4.15
C MET A 51 -1.80 -10.71 -5.65
N THR A 52 -0.68 -11.28 -6.12
CA THR A 52 -0.46 -11.50 -7.56
C THR A 52 -1.17 -12.74 -8.08
N SER A 53 -1.56 -13.69 -7.21
CA SER A 53 -2.32 -14.87 -7.62
C SER A 53 -3.78 -14.57 -7.93
N GLU A 54 -4.36 -13.53 -7.34
CA GLU A 54 -5.77 -13.18 -7.49
C GLU A 54 -5.96 -11.65 -7.64
N PRO A 55 -5.49 -11.05 -8.75
CA PRO A 55 -5.71 -9.63 -8.99
C PRO A 55 -7.20 -9.37 -9.22
N THR A 56 -7.84 -8.59 -8.36
CA THR A 56 -9.18 -8.03 -8.58
C THR A 56 -9.10 -6.53 -8.78
N LEU A 57 -9.87 -6.04 -9.77
CA LEU A 57 -10.04 -4.63 -10.12
C LEU A 57 -10.67 -3.82 -8.99
#